data_AF-A0A1I5N500-F1
#
_entry.id   AF-A0A1I5N500-F1
#
_cell.length_a   1.000
_cell.length_b   1.000
_cell.length_c   1.000
_cell.angle_alpha   90.00
_cell.angle_beta   90.00
_cell.angle_gamma   90.00
#
_symmetry.space_group_name_H-M   'P 1'
#
loop_
_entity.id
_entity.type
_entity.pdbx_description
1 polymer ?
#
loop_
_entity_poly.entity_id
_entity_poly.type
_entity_poly.pdbx_seq_one_letter_code
_entity_poly.pdbx_strand_id
1 'polypeptide(L)' 'MLGKNVLLLLAGALGLAACGDTYFERGATGAAAGAVAGEVVADEPLAGAAIGGAGGVLTAN' A
#
# COMPACT_ATOMS: atom_id res chain seq x y z
N MET A 1 5.60 11.13 -16.85
CA MET A 1 5.26 9.75 -17.28
C MET A 1 5.28 8.71 -16.14
N LEU A 2 5.63 9.09 -14.91
CA LEU A 2 5.83 8.18 -13.77
C LEU A 2 4.51 7.70 -13.11
N GLY A 3 3.47 8.53 -13.09
CA GLY A 3 2.22 8.24 -12.35
C GLY A 3 1.40 7.06 -12.90
N LYS A 4 1.47 6.77 -14.20
CA LYS A 4 0.70 5.67 -14.81
C LYS A 4 1.27 4.29 -14.43
N ASN A 5 2.58 4.21 -14.22
CA ASN A 5 3.26 2.99 -13.80
C ASN A 5 3.05 2.71 -12.30
N VAL A 6 3.05 3.75 -11.47
CA VAL A 6 2.74 3.65 -10.04
C VAL A 6 1.31 3.16 -9.81
N LEU A 7 0.35 3.66 -10.59
CA LEU A 7 -1.05 3.22 -10.49
C LEU A 7 -1.22 1.73 -10.85
N LEU A 8 -0.50 1.25 -11.87
CA LEU A 8 -0.47 -0.17 -12.24
C LEU A 8 0.20 -1.06 -11.18
N LEU A 9 1.26 -0.57 -10.55
CA LEU A 9 1.94 -1.24 -9.44
C LEU A 9 1.05 -1.34 -8.20
N LEU A 10 0.34 -0.25 -7.87
CA LEU A 10 -0.65 -0.25 -6.80
C LEU A 10 -1.79 -1.23 -7.10
N ALA A 11 -2.34 -1.21 -8.32
CA ALA A 11 -3.41 -2.13 -8.71
C ALA A 11 -2.97 -3.61 -8.63
N GLY A 12 -1.72 -3.91 -9.02
CA GLY A 12 -1.13 -5.23 -8.85
C GLY A 12 -0.91 -5.62 -7.38
N ALA A 13 -0.42 -4.68 -6.56
CA ALA A 13 -0.20 -4.90 -5.13
C ALA A 13 -1.52 -5.06 -4.35
N LEU A 14 -2.58 -4.33 -4.71
CA LEU A 14 -3.92 -4.50 -4.16
C LEU A 14 -4.54 -5.84 -4.59
N GLY A 15 -4.29 -6.30 -5.83
CA GLY A 15 -4.69 -7.62 -6.31
C GLY A 15 -3.95 -8.77 -5.60
N LEU A 16 -2.68 -8.59 -5.23
CA LEU A 16 -1.93 -9.55 -4.40
C LEU A 16 -2.33 -9.50 -2.93
N ALA A 17 -2.53 -8.30 -2.37
CA ALA A 17 -3.05 -8.12 -1.03
C ALA A 17 -4.47 -8.72 -0.93
N ALA A 18 -5.24 -8.70 -2.01
CA ALA A 18 -6.53 -9.38 -2.07
C ALA A 18 -6.44 -10.90 -1.81
N CYS A 19 -5.28 -11.52 -2.14
CA CYS A 19 -4.97 -12.92 -1.87
C CYS A 19 -4.36 -13.14 -0.47
N GLY A 20 -3.95 -12.07 0.23
CA GLY A 20 -3.49 -12.15 1.62
C GLY A 20 -4.62 -12.63 2.51
N ASP A 21 -4.47 -13.85 3.02
CA ASP A 21 -5.46 -14.56 3.82
C ASP A 21 -5.58 -13.95 5.22
N THR A 22 -4.51 -13.28 5.68
CA THR A 22 -4.43 -12.69 7.02
C THR A 22 -4.36 -11.17 7.02
N TYR A 23 -4.96 -10.56 8.05
CA TYR A 23 -4.87 -9.11 8.32
C TYR A 23 -3.42 -8.60 8.35
N PHE A 24 -2.47 -9.44 8.77
CA PHE A 24 -1.07 -9.06 8.83
C PHE A 24 -0.44 -8.90 7.44
N GLU A 25 -0.71 -9.82 6.51
CA GLU A 25 -0.20 -9.72 5.14
C GLU A 25 -0.78 -8.52 4.40
N ARG A 26 -2.07 -8.22 4.62
CA ARG A 26 -2.73 -7.04 4.05
C ARG A 26 -2.23 -5.73 4.68
N GLY A 27 -1.99 -5.72 5.98
CA GLY A 27 -1.37 -4.59 6.66
C GLY A 27 0.07 -4.37 6.22
N ALA A 28 0.87 -5.42 6.07
CA ALA A 28 2.27 -5.34 5.66
C ALA A 28 2.41 -4.88 4.20
N THR A 29 1.59 -5.43 3.29
CA THR A 29 1.57 -5.02 1.88
C THR A 29 1.04 -3.60 1.70
N GLY A 30 -0.01 -3.24 2.43
CA GLY A 30 -0.53 -1.87 2.49
C GLY A 30 0.50 -0.89 3.04
N ALA A 31 1.26 -1.27 4.07
CA ALA A 31 2.31 -0.43 4.64
C ALA A 31 3.48 -0.24 3.67
N ALA A 32 3.91 -1.31 2.99
CA ALA A 32 4.97 -1.23 2.00
C ALA A 32 4.58 -0.33 0.81
N ALA A 33 3.38 -0.51 0.27
CA ALA A 33 2.87 0.32 -0.83
C ALA A 33 2.64 1.78 -0.38
N GLY A 34 2.12 1.97 0.83
CA GLY A 34 1.91 3.27 1.44
C GLY A 34 3.20 4.01 1.71
N ALA A 35 4.27 3.33 2.14
CA ALA A 35 5.58 3.93 2.37
C ALA A 35 6.15 4.52 1.09
N VAL A 36 6.10 3.75 0.00
CA VAL A 36 6.57 4.18 -1.32
C VAL A 36 5.71 5.35 -1.83
N ALA A 37 4.40 5.29 -1.63
CA ALA A 37 3.50 6.38 -2.01
C ALA A 37 3.74 7.66 -1.18
N GLY A 38 3.95 7.53 0.13
CA GLY A 38 4.21 8.64 1.04
C GLY A 38 5.54 9.33 0.76
N GLU A 39 6.58 8.57 0.43
CA GLU A 39 7.87 9.11 0.00
C GLU A 39 7.71 9.93 -1.29
N VAL A 40 7.01 9.39 -2.30
CA VAL A 40 6.89 10.04 -3.61
C VAL A 40 5.96 11.26 -3.57
N VAL A 41 4.93 11.26 -2.73
CA VAL A 41 3.92 12.33 -2.69
C VAL A 41 4.28 13.43 -1.70
N ALA A 42 4.84 13.07 -0.54
CA ALA A 42 5.00 13.97 0.59
C ALA A 42 6.40 13.95 1.21
N ASP A 43 7.36 13.19 0.67
CA ASP A 43 8.68 12.96 1.28
C ASP A 43 8.57 12.38 2.71
N GLU A 44 7.46 11.67 2.98
CA GLU A 44 7.08 11.22 4.31
C GLU A 44 6.76 9.72 4.29
N PRO A 45 7.80 8.85 4.34
CA PRO A 45 7.64 7.42 4.11
C PRO A 45 6.94 6.75 5.29
N LEU A 46 7.18 7.24 6.51
CA LEU A 46 6.64 6.65 7.73
C LEU A 46 5.13 6.93 7.87
N ALA A 47 4.71 8.16 7.52
CA ALA A 47 3.29 8.51 7.48
C ALA A 47 2.56 7.73 6.37
N GLY A 48 3.17 7.63 5.20
CA GLY A 48 2.66 6.80 4.11
C GLY A 48 2.51 5.33 4.52
N ALA A 49 3.51 4.77 5.19
CA ALA A 49 3.48 3.39 5.68
C ALA A 49 2.38 3.16 6.71
N ALA A 50 2.20 4.09 7.65
CA ALA A 50 1.17 4.00 8.67
C ALA A 50 -0.24 4.05 8.05
N ILE A 51 -0.47 4.99 7.13
CA ILE A 51 -1.77 5.16 6.47
C ILE A 51 -2.07 3.99 5.54
N GLY A 52 -1.10 3.57 4.73
CA GLY A 52 -1.25 2.44 3.82
C GLY A 52 -1.43 1.11 4.56
N GLY A 53 -0.70 0.92 5.67
CA GLY A 53 -0.81 -0.28 6.50
C GLY A 53 -2.16 -0.36 7.21
N ALA A 54 -2.59 0.74 7.82
CA ALA A 54 -3.92 0.84 8.37
C ALA A 54 -4.98 0.59 7.29
N GLY A 55 -4.93 1.29 6.16
CA GLY A 55 -5.85 1.10 5.03
C GLY A 55 -5.90 -0.35 4.52
N GLY A 56 -4.75 -1.04 4.48
CA GLY A 56 -4.64 -2.44 4.11
C GLY A 56 -5.33 -3.40 5.09
N VAL A 57 -5.18 -3.18 6.41
CA VAL A 57 -5.90 -3.97 7.43
C VAL A 57 -7.41 -3.68 7.40
N LEU A 58 -7.79 -2.42 7.22
CA LEU A 58 -9.18 -1.98 7.25
C LEU A 58 -9.99 -2.48 6.04
N THR A 59 -9.35 -2.59 4.87
CA THR A 59 -9.96 -3.11 3.62
C THR A 59 -9.92 -4.64 3.54
N ALA A 60 -9.45 -5.32 4.59
CA ALA A 60 -9.42 -6.78 4.72
C ALA A 60 -10.75 -7.39 5.20
N ASN A 61 -11.84 -6.60 5.23
CA ASN A 61 -13.16 -6.98 5.74
C ASN A 61 -14.19 -7.09 4.61
#